data_AF-A0A822ITW9-F1
#
_entry.id   AF-A0A822ITW9-F1
#
_cell.length_a   1.000
_cell.length_b   1.000
_cell.length_c   1.000
_cell.angle_alpha   90.00
_cell.angle_beta   90.00
_cell.angle_gamma   90.00
#
_symmetry.space_group_name_H-M   'P 1'
#
loop_
_entity.id
_entity.type
_entity.pdbx_description
1 polymer ?
#
loop_
_entity_poly.entity_id
_entity_poly.type
_entity_poly.pdbx_seq_one_letter_code
_entity_poly.pdbx_strand_id
1 'polypeptide(L)'
;MTEMSEMSEMFKKMGLFGIGVISLTQEKIEEFSQEMIKKGELSREEGKKFVKEVLSEKEKQMEELEEKINEKIKETFKKSGVVMKSDITALEKKIEKLEKTIEAMAKKQEN
;
A
#
# COMPACT_ATOMS: atom_id res chain seq x y z
N MET A 1 -32.42 12.98 0.04
CA MET A 1 -31.10 13.65 0.09
C MET A 1 -29.97 12.72 -0.36
N THR A 2 -30.04 11.42 -0.11
CA THR A 2 -29.03 10.41 -0.49
C THR A 2 -28.94 10.14 -2.01
N GLU A 3 -30.06 10.18 -2.73
CA GLU A 3 -30.09 9.88 -4.17
C GLU A 3 -29.33 10.91 -5.03
N MET A 4 -29.33 12.19 -4.63
CA MET A 4 -28.68 13.26 -5.39
C MET A 4 -27.15 13.24 -5.20
N SER A 5 -26.65 12.79 -4.05
CA SER A 5 -25.21 12.61 -3.80
C SER A 5 -24.64 11.39 -4.52
N GLU A 6 -25.39 10.28 -4.56
CA GLU A 6 -24.96 9.06 -5.25
C GLU A 6 -24.82 9.27 -6.76
N MET A 7 -25.76 10.03 -7.36
CA MET A 7 -25.68 10.40 -8.77
C MET A 7 -24.43 11.23 -9.08
N SER A 8 -24.11 12.22 -8.24
CA SER A 8 -22.89 13.04 -8.37
C SER A 8 -21.61 12.19 -8.28
N GLU A 9 -21.54 11.25 -7.33
CA GLU A 9 -20.42 10.32 -7.23
C GLU A 9 -20.28 9.41 -8.45
N MET A 10 -21.40 8.93 -9.00
CA MET A 10 -21.39 8.10 -10.21
C MET A 10 -20.85 8.88 -11.41
N PHE A 11 -21.23 10.15 -11.57
CA PHE A 11 -20.69 11.02 -12.62
C PHE A 11 -19.20 11.26 -12.46
N LYS A 12 -18.73 11.53 -11.24
CA LYS A 12 -17.29 11.69 -10.95
C LYS A 12 -16.51 10.42 -11.31
N LYS A 13 -17.00 9.25 -10.91
CA LYS A 13 -16.39 7.96 -11.25
C LYS A 13 -16.36 7.74 -12.75
N MET A 14 -17.47 7.96 -13.45
CA MET A 14 -17.56 7.81 -14.91
C MET A 14 -16.59 8.75 -15.64
N GLY A 15 -16.43 9.99 -15.17
CA GLY A 15 -15.44 10.91 -15.71
C GLY A 15 -14.01 10.46 -15.48
N LEU A 16 -13.68 9.95 -14.29
CA LEU A 16 -12.37 9.34 -14.01
C LEU A 16 -12.09 8.12 -14.90
N PHE A 17 -13.10 7.29 -15.18
CA PHE A 17 -12.99 6.20 -16.15
C PHE A 17 -12.68 6.71 -17.57
N GLY A 18 -13.21 7.87 -17.95
CA GLY A 18 -12.92 8.52 -19.23
C GLY A 18 -11.48 9.04 -19.37
N ILE A 19 -10.87 9.47 -18.26
CA ILE A 19 -9.44 9.84 -18.22
C ILE A 19 -8.56 8.59 -18.36
N GLY A 20 -9.04 7.47 -17.83
CA GLY A 20 -8.35 6.18 -17.83
C GLY A 20 -7.30 6.06 -16.73
N VAL A 21 -7.02 4.83 -16.31
CA VAL A 21 -6.15 4.54 -15.15
C VAL A 21 -4.68 4.89 -15.39
N ILE A 22 -4.20 4.82 -16.64
CA ILE A 22 -2.80 5.12 -17.00
C ILE A 22 -2.54 6.63 -16.99
N SER A 23 -3.54 7.42 -17.35
CA SER A 23 -3.45 8.89 -17.42
C SER A 23 -3.85 9.57 -16.11
N LEU A 24 -4.07 8.80 -15.03
CA LEU A 24 -4.60 9.28 -13.76
C LEU A 24 -3.50 9.97 -12.93
N THR A 25 -3.14 11.18 -13.36
CA THR A 25 -2.17 12.07 -12.73
C THR A 25 -2.87 13.16 -11.92
N GLN A 26 -2.14 13.78 -11.00
CA GLN A 26 -2.66 14.92 -10.23
C GLN A 26 -3.16 16.04 -11.15
N GLU A 27 -2.38 16.40 -12.17
CA GLU A 27 -2.75 17.42 -13.15
C GLU A 27 -4.06 17.08 -13.88
N LYS A 28 -4.26 15.81 -14.27
CA LYS A 28 -5.48 15.37 -14.95
C LYS A 28 -6.71 15.36 -14.04
N ILE A 29 -6.52 15.01 -12.76
CA ILE A 29 -7.59 15.08 -11.76
C ILE A 29 -7.99 16.54 -11.48
N GLU A 30 -7.00 17.44 -11.40
CA GLU A 30 -7.23 18.88 -11.25
C GLU A 30 -7.94 19.47 -12.46
N GLU A 31 -7.49 19.15 -13.68
CA GLU A 31 -8.11 19.58 -14.94
C GLU A 31 -9.57 19.14 -15.02
N PHE A 32 -9.85 17.86 -14.73
CA PHE A 32 -11.19 17.32 -14.70
C PHE A 32 -12.07 18.01 -13.64
N SER A 33 -11.54 18.23 -12.43
CA SER A 33 -12.25 18.96 -11.39
C SER A 33 -12.61 20.39 -11.83
N GLN A 34 -11.69 21.08 -12.50
CA GLN A 34 -11.95 22.42 -13.06
C GLN A 34 -13.03 22.40 -14.16
N GLU A 35 -13.07 21.37 -15.01
CA GLU A 35 -14.13 21.21 -16.01
C GLU A 35 -15.51 21.02 -15.38
N MET A 36 -15.60 20.17 -14.35
CA MET A 36 -16.84 19.94 -13.61
C MET A 36 -17.33 21.23 -12.92
N ILE A 37 -16.40 22.04 -12.39
CA ILE A 37 -16.73 23.37 -11.84
C ILE A 37 -17.26 24.31 -12.93
N LYS A 38 -16.59 24.36 -14.09
CA LYS A 38 -17.01 25.22 -15.22
C LYS A 38 -18.38 24.83 -15.77
N LYS A 39 -18.70 23.53 -15.79
CA LYS A 39 -20.00 23.01 -16.20
C LYS A 39 -21.10 23.25 -15.16
N GLY A 40 -20.74 23.74 -13.97
CA GLY A 40 -21.67 23.95 -12.86
C GLY A 40 -22.08 22.65 -12.15
N GLU A 41 -21.38 21.55 -12.42
CA GLU A 41 -21.65 20.24 -11.82
C GLU A 41 -21.01 20.11 -10.42
N LEU A 42 -19.99 20.93 -10.12
CA LEU A 42 -19.39 21.06 -8.79
C LEU A 42 -19.21 22.53 -8.42
N SER A 43 -19.38 22.84 -7.13
CA SER A 43 -18.88 24.09 -6.57
C SER A 43 -17.34 24.07 -6.48
N ARG A 44 -16.73 25.26 -6.32
CA ARG A 44 -15.28 25.38 -6.12
C ARG A 44 -14.78 24.62 -4.90
N GLU A 45 -15.59 24.54 -3.85
CA GLU A 45 -15.24 23.83 -2.63
C GLU A 45 -15.30 22.32 -2.83
N GLU A 46 -16.36 21.82 -3.49
CA GLU A 46 -16.51 20.40 -3.82
C GLU A 46 -15.44 19.90 -4.78
N GLY A 47 -15.04 20.72 -5.76
CA GLY A 47 -13.96 20.34 -6.68
C GLY A 47 -12.60 20.21 -5.99
N LYS A 48 -12.27 21.11 -5.04
CA LYS A 48 -11.05 20.99 -4.22
C LYS A 48 -11.09 19.74 -3.34
N LYS A 49 -12.24 19.47 -2.71
CA LYS A 49 -12.44 18.29 -1.88
C LYS A 49 -12.29 17.00 -2.70
N PHE A 50 -12.89 16.96 -3.89
CA PHE A 50 -12.78 15.83 -4.81
C PHE A 50 -11.33 15.51 -5.21
N VAL A 51 -10.54 16.53 -5.59
CA VAL A 51 -9.12 16.33 -5.94
C VAL A 51 -8.37 15.70 -4.76
N LYS A 52 -8.56 16.25 -3.55
CA LYS A 52 -7.92 15.75 -2.33
C LYS A 52 -8.32 14.31 -2.00
N GLU A 53 -9.60 13.98 -2.13
CA GLU A 53 -10.12 12.62 -1.87
C GLU A 53 -9.51 11.60 -2.83
N VAL A 54 -9.48 11.90 -4.13
CA VAL A 54 -8.91 10.99 -5.14
C VAL A 54 -7.41 10.79 -4.92
N LEU A 55 -6.66 11.84 -4.60
CA LEU A 55 -5.22 11.73 -4.32
C LEU A 55 -4.95 10.93 -3.04
N SER A 56 -5.69 11.19 -1.97
CA SER A 56 -5.54 10.46 -0.70
C SER A 56 -5.92 8.98 -0.84
N GLU A 57 -6.98 8.69 -1.58
CA GLU A 57 -7.40 7.31 -1.85
C GLU A 57 -6.35 6.58 -2.70
N LYS A 58 -5.74 7.26 -3.68
CA LYS A 58 -4.63 6.72 -4.47
C LYS A 58 -3.42 6.37 -3.58
N GLU A 59 -3.02 7.26 -2.68
CA GLU A 59 -1.90 7.01 -1.77
C GLU A 59 -2.14 5.76 -0.90
N LYS A 60 -3.34 5.66 -0.30
CA LYS A 60 -3.72 4.51 0.50
C LYS A 60 -3.74 3.21 -0.31
N GLN A 61 -4.28 3.23 -1.52
CA GLN A 61 -4.31 2.06 -2.40
C GLN A 61 -2.90 1.62 -2.84
N MET A 62 -1.97 2.55 -3.04
CA MET A 62 -0.58 2.23 -3.34
C MET A 62 0.12 1.56 -2.14
N GLU A 63 -0.10 2.06 -0.92
CA GLU A 63 0.45 1.46 0.29
C GLU A 63 -0.05 0.02 0.50
N GLU A 64 -1.37 -0.20 0.40
CA GLU A 64 -1.96 -1.56 0.50
C GLU A 64 -1.45 -2.49 -0.61
N LEU A 65 -1.19 -1.95 -1.81
CA LEU A 65 -0.65 -2.72 -2.92
C LEU A 65 0.81 -3.11 -2.68
N GLU A 66 1.64 -2.17 -2.20
CA GLU A 66 3.03 -2.43 -1.84
C GLU A 66 3.14 -3.51 -0.76
N GLU A 67 2.29 -3.46 0.27
CA GLU A 67 2.23 -4.50 1.30
C GLU A 67 1.91 -5.88 0.70
N LYS A 68 0.85 -5.97 -0.12
CA LYS A 68 0.47 -7.23 -0.79
C LYS A 68 1.56 -7.77 -1.70
N ILE A 69 2.24 -6.90 -2.44
CA ILE A 69 3.37 -7.28 -3.30
C ILE A 69 4.50 -7.83 -2.43
N ASN A 70 4.87 -7.13 -1.36
CA ASN A 70 5.92 -7.56 -0.44
C ASN A 70 5.61 -8.90 0.21
N GLU A 71 4.37 -9.10 0.66
CA GLU A 71 3.92 -10.38 1.21
C GLU A 71 4.01 -11.50 0.17
N LYS A 72 3.54 -11.25 -1.05
CA LYS A 72 3.55 -12.25 -2.11
C LYS A 72 4.96 -12.61 -2.55
N ILE A 73 5.84 -11.62 -2.68
CA ILE A 73 7.26 -11.84 -2.94
C ILE A 73 7.88 -12.68 -1.82
N LYS A 74 7.59 -12.35 -0.56
CA LYS A 74 8.10 -13.14 0.58
C LYS A 74 7.61 -14.59 0.54
N GLU A 75 6.34 -14.80 0.23
CA GLU A 75 5.74 -16.13 0.10
C GLU A 75 6.36 -16.92 -1.05
N THR A 76 6.56 -16.29 -2.22
CA THR A 76 7.22 -16.91 -3.37
C THR A 76 8.65 -17.32 -3.03
N PHE A 77 9.43 -16.46 -2.37
CA PHE A 77 10.79 -16.81 -1.96
C PHE A 77 10.82 -18.00 -1.00
N LYS A 78 9.94 -18.01 0.02
CA LYS A 78 9.77 -19.17 0.93
C LYS A 78 9.44 -20.46 0.18
N LYS A 79 8.57 -20.41 -0.83
CA LYS A 79 8.18 -21.58 -1.63
C LYS A 79 9.25 -22.04 -2.61
N SER A 80 10.09 -21.13 -3.10
CA SER A 80 11.15 -21.42 -4.09
C SER A 80 12.46 -21.97 -3.50
N GLY A 81 12.55 -22.10 -2.16
CA GLY A 81 13.77 -22.55 -1.48
C GLY A 81 14.86 -21.47 -1.36
N VAL A 82 14.54 -20.22 -1.69
CA VAL A 82 15.45 -19.08 -1.51
C VAL A 82 15.42 -18.65 -0.06
N VAL A 83 16.57 -18.82 0.62
CA VAL A 83 16.76 -18.44 2.02
C VAL A 83 16.87 -16.91 2.12
N MET A 84 16.07 -16.30 2.99
CA MET A 84 16.19 -14.87 3.26
C MET A 84 17.31 -14.61 4.26
N LYS A 85 17.90 -13.40 4.23
CA LYS A 85 18.88 -12.97 5.23
C LYS A 85 18.36 -13.11 6.67
N SER A 86 17.07 -12.90 6.88
CA SER A 86 16.42 -13.12 8.19
C SER A 86 16.51 -14.55 8.67
N ASP A 87 16.43 -15.52 7.77
CA ASP A 87 16.51 -16.95 8.10
C ASP A 87 17.94 -17.31 8.54
N ILE A 88 18.95 -16.74 7.87
CA ILE A 88 20.37 -16.87 8.24
C ILE A 88 20.62 -16.28 9.63
N THR A 89 20.17 -15.04 9.89
CA THR A 89 20.33 -14.41 11.21
C THR A 89 19.60 -15.17 12.32
N ALA A 90 18.45 -15.78 12.03
CA ALA A 90 17.74 -16.63 12.98
C ALA A 90 18.53 -17.91 13.31
N LEU A 91 19.23 -18.48 12.32
CA LEU A 91 20.12 -19.63 12.52
C LEU A 91 21.37 -19.24 13.31
N GLU A 92 22.02 -18.11 13.00
CA GLU A 92 23.17 -17.59 13.75
C GLU A 92 22.86 -17.44 15.25
N LYS A 93 21.71 -16.84 15.58
CA LYS A 93 21.27 -16.70 16.98
C LYS A 93 21.02 -18.05 17.66
N LYS A 94 20.51 -19.04 16.93
CA LYS A 94 20.32 -20.40 17.48
C LYS A 94 21.67 -21.06 17.74
N ILE A 95 22.63 -20.89 16.85
CA ILE A 95 24.01 -21.40 17.00
C ILE A 95 24.65 -20.78 18.23
N GLU A 96 24.65 -19.46 18.36
CA GLU A 96 25.20 -18.77 19.55
C GLU A 96 24.58 -19.27 20.86
N LYS A 97 23.26 -19.50 20.88
CA LYS A 97 22.57 -19.99 22.07
C LYS A 97 23.00 -21.41 22.43
N LEU A 98 23.16 -22.28 21.42
CA LEU A 98 23.64 -23.64 21.62
C LEU A 98 25.09 -23.65 22.12
N GLU A 99 25.97 -22.84 21.52
CA GLU A 99 27.37 -22.68 21.95
C GLU A 99 27.45 -22.27 23.43
N LYS A 100 26.72 -21.22 23.84
CA LYS A 100 26.64 -20.80 25.25
C LYS A 100 26.13 -21.88 26.18
N THR A 101 25.19 -22.70 25.71
CA THR A 101 24.62 -23.81 26.51
C THR A 101 25.66 -24.92 26.69
N ILE A 102 26.38 -25.27 25.63
CA ILE A 102 27.46 -26.27 25.67
C ILE A 102 28.58 -25.81 26.60
N GLU A 103 29.03 -24.54 26.49
CA GLU A 103 30.03 -23.99 27.39
C GLU A 103 29.59 -24.01 28.85
N ALA A 104 28.33 -23.67 29.13
CA ALA A 104 27.77 -23.71 30.47
C ALA A 104 27.69 -25.15 31.02
N MET A 105 27.37 -26.13 30.18
CA MET A 105 27.36 -27.55 30.56
C MET A 105 28.77 -28.09 30.81
N ALA A 106 29.75 -27.72 29.98
CA ALA A 106 31.15 -28.10 30.14
C ALA A 106 31.73 -27.56 31.47
N LYS A 107 31.51 -26.28 31.78
CA LYS A 107 31.93 -25.67 33.06
C LYS A 107 31.26 -26.30 34.30
N LYS A 108 30.12 -26.96 34.12
CA LYS A 108 29.39 -27.62 35.21
C LYS A 108 29.85 -29.07 35.45
N GLN A 109 30.62 -29.65 34.54
CA GLN A 109 31.23 -30.98 34.68
C GLN A 109 32.67 -30.94 35.23
N GLU A 110 33.34 -29.78 35.19
CA GLU A 110 34.68 -29.57 35.75
C GLU A 110 34.69 -29.15 37.24
N ASN A 111 33.51 -28.92 37.85
CA ASN A 111 33.31 -28.69 39.29
C ASN A 111 32.60 -29.88 39.93
#